data_AF-A0A0D0E502-F1
#
_entry.id   AF-A0A0D0E502-F1
#
_cell.length_a   1.000
_cell.length_b   1.000
_cell.length_c   1.000
_cell.angle_alpha   90.00
_cell.angle_beta   90.00
_cell.angle_gamma   90.00
#
_symmetry.space_group_name_H-M   'P 1'
#
loop_
_entity.id
_entity.type
_entity.pdbx_description
1 polymer ?
#
loop_
_entity_poly.entity_id
_entity_poly.type
_entity_poly.pdbx_seq_one_letter_code
_entity_poly.pdbx_strand_id
1 'polypeptide(L)'
;IQIKNTRRLRRALTGNIAAKVLTVLSSLERVGLNLPLFLDFLSWGDQECVVNAKIRYERTALMVSEELPGIMEHWRSPPRATGSADVRAKEARQVMEDFAFSCVADVVEKELQGIQELSMCPSDEVSDSGFTRFLIHHSLAV
;
A
#
# COMPACT_ATOMS: atom_id res chain seq x y z
N ILE A 1 16.42 7.00 -13.69
CA ILE A 1 17.68 6.22 -13.85
C ILE A 1 17.55 4.83 -13.22
N GLN A 2 16.98 4.70 -12.02
CA GLN A 2 16.85 3.44 -11.29
C GLN A 2 16.03 2.34 -11.99
N ILE A 3 14.83 2.65 -12.53
CA ILE A 3 14.01 1.66 -13.29
C ILE A 3 14.80 1.03 -14.46
N LYS A 4 15.63 1.82 -15.14
CA LYS A 4 16.48 1.32 -16.25
C LYS A 4 17.56 0.36 -15.72
N ASN A 5 18.06 0.57 -14.50
CA ASN A 5 19.08 -0.29 -13.90
C ASN A 5 18.51 -1.66 -13.49
N THR A 6 17.38 -1.70 -12.80
CA THR A 6 16.77 -2.97 -12.35
C THR A 6 16.37 -3.85 -13.54
N ARG A 7 15.72 -3.27 -14.56
CA ARG A 7 15.42 -3.99 -15.82
C ARG A 7 16.67 -4.51 -16.53
N ARG A 8 17.75 -3.71 -16.56
CA ARG A 8 19.03 -4.14 -17.14
C ARG A 8 19.61 -5.32 -16.38
N LEU A 9 19.67 -5.24 -15.04
CA LEU A 9 20.18 -6.32 -14.19
C LEU A 9 19.34 -7.59 -14.35
N ARG A 10 18.01 -7.46 -14.42
CA ARG A 10 17.10 -8.59 -14.64
C ARG A 10 17.34 -9.29 -15.97
N ARG A 11 17.56 -8.54 -17.05
CA ARG A 11 17.90 -9.11 -18.38
C ARG A 11 19.28 -9.74 -18.42
N ALA A 12 20.23 -9.19 -17.68
CA ALA A 12 21.59 -9.72 -17.57
C ALA A 12 21.71 -10.84 -16.51
N LEU A 13 20.63 -11.16 -15.80
CA LEU A 13 20.65 -12.15 -14.74
C LEU A 13 20.78 -13.54 -15.34
N THR A 14 21.95 -14.14 -15.16
CA THR A 14 22.27 -15.49 -15.61
C THR A 14 22.64 -16.40 -14.43
N GLY A 15 22.61 -17.71 -14.67
CA GLY A 15 22.94 -18.72 -13.68
C GLY A 15 21.81 -19.02 -12.69
N ASN A 16 22.15 -19.73 -11.60
CA ASN A 16 21.17 -20.18 -10.61
C ASN A 16 20.74 -19.03 -9.70
N ILE A 17 19.50 -18.54 -9.90
CA ILE A 17 18.92 -17.45 -9.10
C ILE A 17 18.78 -17.84 -7.63
N ALA A 18 18.35 -19.08 -7.34
CA ALA A 18 18.20 -19.56 -5.97
C ALA A 18 19.52 -19.52 -5.20
N ALA A 19 20.63 -19.91 -5.83
CA ALA A 19 21.97 -19.82 -5.21
C ALA A 19 22.37 -18.36 -4.90
N LYS A 20 22.03 -17.41 -5.78
CA LYS A 20 22.28 -15.98 -5.53
C LYS A 20 21.45 -15.47 -4.35
N VAL A 21 20.17 -15.85 -4.27
CA VAL A 21 19.29 -15.47 -3.16
C VAL A 21 19.78 -16.07 -1.84
N LEU A 22 20.14 -17.36 -1.82
CA LEU A 22 20.69 -18.01 -0.63
C LEU A 22 21.96 -17.32 -0.13
N THR A 23 22.84 -16.88 -1.03
CA THR A 23 24.05 -16.12 -0.66
C THR A 23 23.72 -14.83 0.09
N VAL A 24 22.66 -14.12 -0.32
CA VAL A 24 22.19 -12.91 0.36
C VAL A 24 21.59 -13.26 1.73
N LEU A 25 20.76 -14.30 1.81
CA LEU A 25 20.16 -14.74 3.07
C LEU A 25 21.21 -15.17 4.10
N SER A 26 22.20 -15.97 3.70
CA SER A 26 23.32 -16.34 4.58
C SER A 26 24.16 -15.14 5.00
N SER A 27 24.25 -14.11 4.15
CA SER A 27 24.95 -12.87 4.51
C SER A 27 24.20 -12.07 5.57
N LEU A 28 22.86 -12.03 5.51
CA LEU A 28 22.03 -11.41 6.55
C LEU A 28 22.21 -12.14 7.89
N GLU A 29 22.09 -13.47 7.88
CA GLU A 29 22.24 -14.29 9.09
C GLU A 29 23.60 -14.06 9.76
N ARG A 30 24.68 -14.01 8.97
CA ARG A 30 26.04 -13.76 9.47
C ARG A 30 26.20 -12.41 10.17
N VAL A 31 25.40 -11.40 9.80
CA VAL A 31 25.41 -10.07 10.43
C VAL A 31 24.30 -9.91 11.48
N GLY A 32 23.63 -10.99 11.86
CA GLY A 32 22.59 -10.98 12.89
C GLY A 32 21.24 -10.42 12.41
N LEU A 33 20.98 -10.43 11.10
CA LEU A 33 19.71 -10.00 10.51
C LEU A 33 18.98 -11.19 9.89
N ASN A 34 17.65 -11.15 9.94
CA ASN A 34 16.79 -11.99 9.10
C ASN A 34 16.06 -11.10 8.08
N LEU A 35 15.34 -11.72 7.13
CA LEU A 35 14.67 -10.98 6.07
C LEU A 35 13.64 -9.95 6.60
N PRO A 36 12.75 -10.27 7.57
CA PRO A 36 11.85 -9.28 8.17
C PRO A 36 12.56 -8.07 8.76
N LEU A 37 13.58 -8.28 9.60
CA LEU A 37 14.33 -7.18 10.22
C LEU A 37 15.06 -6.33 9.18
N PHE A 38 15.64 -6.97 8.16
CA PHE A 38 16.29 -6.25 7.07
C PHE A 38 15.31 -5.35 6.32
N LEU A 39 14.12 -5.87 5.97
CA LEU A 39 13.11 -5.09 5.25
C LEU A 39 12.56 -3.94 6.11
N ASP A 40 12.40 -4.14 7.42
CA ASP A 40 11.96 -3.12 8.36
C ASP A 40 12.99 -1.97 8.46
N PHE A 41 14.25 -2.29 8.74
CA PHE A 41 15.33 -1.30 8.83
C PHE A 41 15.65 -0.61 7.50
N LEU A 42 15.62 -1.34 6.37
CA LEU A 42 15.77 -0.74 5.03
C LEU A 42 14.67 0.30 4.75
N SER A 43 13.49 0.09 5.32
CA SER A 43 12.33 0.96 5.15
C SER A 43 12.41 2.15 6.11
N TRP A 44 11.79 2.05 7.30
CA TRP A 44 11.72 3.14 8.27
C TRP A 44 11.82 2.67 9.73
N GLY A 45 12.22 1.43 9.97
CA GLY A 45 12.28 0.84 11.32
C GLY A 45 13.41 1.37 12.21
N ASP A 46 14.36 2.13 11.68
CA ASP A 46 15.47 2.72 12.44
C ASP A 46 15.90 4.11 11.93
N GLN A 47 16.19 5.01 12.86
CA GLN A 47 16.51 6.41 12.54
C GLN A 47 17.88 6.56 11.87
N GLU A 48 18.89 5.77 12.26
CA GLU A 48 20.21 5.81 11.63
C GLU A 48 20.13 5.32 10.17
N CYS A 49 19.30 4.31 9.93
CA CYS A 49 18.98 3.82 8.59
C CYS A 49 18.25 4.87 7.75
N VAL A 50 17.33 5.64 8.35
CA VAL A 50 16.58 6.70 7.67
C VAL A 50 17.49 7.82 7.17
N VAL A 51 18.47 8.25 7.97
CA VAL A 51 19.39 9.35 7.61
C VAL A 51 20.55 8.89 6.72
N ASN A 52 20.85 7.59 6.69
CA ASN A 52 21.91 7.06 5.85
C ASN A 52 21.59 7.24 4.35
N ALA A 53 22.45 8.00 3.65
CA ALA A 53 22.21 8.38 2.26
C ALA A 53 22.11 7.18 1.30
N LYS A 54 22.88 6.11 1.55
CA LYS A 54 22.87 4.90 0.71
C LYS A 54 21.59 4.09 0.93
N ILE A 55 21.21 3.87 2.19
CA ILE A 55 19.98 3.14 2.54
C ILE A 55 18.77 3.90 1.99
N ARG A 56 18.71 5.21 2.18
CA ARG A 56 17.68 6.07 1.59
C ARG A 56 17.61 5.93 0.07
N TYR A 57 18.75 5.91 -0.62
CA TYR A 57 18.78 5.75 -2.07
C TYR A 57 18.20 4.40 -2.52
N GLU A 58 18.58 3.30 -1.87
CA GLU A 58 18.05 1.96 -2.17
C GLU A 58 16.55 1.85 -1.84
N ARG A 59 16.12 2.39 -0.70
CA ARG A 59 14.70 2.47 -0.33
C ARG A 59 13.91 3.24 -1.39
N THR A 60 14.36 4.42 -1.78
CA THR A 60 13.70 5.19 -2.85
C THR A 60 13.67 4.39 -4.15
N ALA A 61 14.74 3.68 -4.49
CA ALA A 61 14.79 2.81 -5.67
C ALA A 61 13.68 1.74 -5.64
N LEU A 62 13.48 1.10 -4.49
CA LEU A 62 12.43 0.12 -4.30
C LEU A 62 11.03 0.74 -4.39
N MET A 63 10.79 1.85 -3.69
CA MET A 63 9.46 2.47 -3.59
C MET A 63 8.94 3.04 -4.92
N VAL A 64 9.85 3.44 -5.83
CA VAL A 64 9.47 3.93 -7.17
C VAL A 64 9.64 2.88 -8.27
N SER A 65 9.97 1.63 -7.89
CA SER A 65 10.19 0.54 -8.83
C SER A 65 8.87 -0.01 -9.39
N GLU A 66 8.92 -0.51 -10.62
CA GLU A 66 7.80 -1.29 -11.18
C GLU A 66 7.76 -2.70 -10.60
N GLU A 67 8.86 -3.14 -9.99
CA GLU A 67 8.99 -4.44 -9.36
C GLU A 67 8.20 -4.56 -8.05
N LEU A 68 8.11 -3.49 -7.25
CA LEU A 68 7.43 -3.52 -5.95
C LEU A 68 5.95 -3.91 -6.06
N PRO A 69 5.13 -3.32 -6.94
CA PRO A 69 3.76 -3.80 -7.16
C PRO A 69 3.69 -5.29 -7.54
N GLY A 70 4.62 -5.76 -8.38
CA GLY A 70 4.70 -7.17 -8.75
C GLY A 70 5.07 -8.08 -7.58
N ILE A 71 5.93 -7.63 -6.67
CA ILE A 71 6.27 -8.35 -5.44
C ILE A 71 5.03 -8.48 -4.54
N MET A 72 4.30 -7.38 -4.33
CA MET A 72 3.07 -7.37 -3.54
C MET A 72 2.00 -8.28 -4.12
N GLU A 73 1.85 -8.32 -5.45
CA GLU A 73 0.91 -9.22 -6.13
C GLU A 73 1.31 -10.69 -5.92
N HIS A 74 2.61 -11.02 -5.98
CA HIS A 74 3.08 -12.38 -5.67
C HIS A 74 2.85 -12.77 -4.20
N TRP A 75 2.96 -11.83 -3.25
CA TRP A 75 2.63 -12.11 -1.84
C TRP A 75 1.14 -12.37 -1.64
N ARG A 76 0.29 -11.57 -2.30
CA ARG A 76 -1.17 -11.75 -2.26
C ARG A 76 -1.61 -13.05 -2.97
N SER A 77 -0.97 -13.39 -4.08
CA SER A 77 -1.32 -14.53 -4.92
C SER A 77 -0.06 -15.30 -5.35
N PRO A 78 0.48 -16.17 -4.46
CA PRO A 78 1.67 -16.95 -4.75
C PRO A 78 1.48 -17.82 -6.01
N PRO A 79 2.49 -17.90 -6.90
CA PRO A 79 2.44 -18.79 -8.06
C PRO A 79 2.17 -20.24 -7.65
N ARG A 80 1.32 -20.94 -8.40
CA ARG A 80 1.09 -22.38 -8.19
C ARG A 80 2.27 -23.17 -8.75
N ALA A 81 2.78 -24.13 -7.99
CA ALA A 81 3.66 -25.14 -8.55
C ALA A 81 2.87 -26.01 -9.55
N THR A 82 3.42 -26.22 -10.75
CA THR A 82 2.83 -27.09 -11.76
C THR A 82 2.70 -28.52 -11.21
N GLY A 83 1.47 -29.03 -11.12
CA GLY A 83 1.18 -30.37 -10.61
C GLY A 83 0.97 -30.49 -9.10
N SER A 84 1.06 -29.39 -8.34
CA SER A 84 0.78 -29.41 -6.90
C SER A 84 -0.71 -29.13 -6.63
N ALA A 85 -1.31 -29.99 -5.80
CA ALA A 85 -2.62 -29.78 -5.19
C ALA A 85 -2.52 -29.03 -3.84
N ASP A 86 -1.32 -28.57 -3.46
CA ASP A 86 -1.12 -27.91 -2.18
C ASP A 86 -1.94 -26.63 -2.08
N VAL A 87 -2.50 -26.46 -0.90
CA VAL A 87 -3.24 -25.27 -0.53
C VAL A 87 -2.29 -24.08 -0.62
N ARG A 88 -2.64 -23.07 -1.43
CA ARG A 88 -1.92 -21.79 -1.47
C ARG A 88 -1.61 -21.33 -0.05
N ALA A 89 -0.45 -20.70 0.18
CA ALA A 89 -0.17 -20.03 1.45
C ALA A 89 -1.29 -19.00 1.72
N LYS A 90 -2.27 -19.39 2.53
CA LYS A 90 -3.47 -18.58 2.82
C LYS A 90 -3.11 -17.36 3.65
N GLU A 91 -2.08 -17.50 4.49
CA GLU A 91 -1.66 -16.51 5.48
C GLU A 91 -1.19 -15.22 4.81
N ALA A 92 -0.29 -15.28 3.82
CA ALA A 92 0.20 -14.10 3.13
C ALA A 92 -0.92 -13.35 2.40
N ARG A 93 -1.85 -14.07 1.78
CA ARG A 93 -3.01 -13.46 1.12
C ARG A 93 -3.88 -12.68 2.10
N GLN A 94 -4.21 -13.29 3.24
CA GLN A 94 -5.05 -12.67 4.26
C GLN A 94 -4.40 -11.38 4.78
N VAL A 95 -3.10 -11.43 5.12
CA VAL A 95 -2.35 -10.25 5.58
C VAL A 95 -2.38 -9.12 4.55
N MET A 96 -2.21 -9.42 3.27
CA MET A 96 -2.25 -8.42 2.20
C MET A 96 -3.65 -7.84 1.99
N GLU A 97 -4.71 -8.66 2.09
CA GLU A 97 -6.09 -8.20 1.96
C GLU A 97 -6.51 -7.34 3.16
N ASP A 98 -6.17 -7.75 4.39
CA ASP A 98 -6.46 -6.99 5.62
C ASP A 98 -5.78 -5.61 5.59
N PHE A 99 -4.51 -5.55 5.19
CA PHE A 99 -3.80 -4.29 5.01
C PHE A 99 -4.43 -3.41 3.92
N ALA A 100 -4.86 -4.00 2.80
CA ALA A 100 -5.54 -3.24 1.75
C ALA A 100 -6.88 -2.67 2.25
N PHE A 101 -7.64 -3.46 3.01
CA PHE A 101 -8.90 -3.01 3.62
C PHE A 101 -8.69 -1.88 4.62
N SER A 102 -7.66 -1.94 5.47
CA SER A 102 -7.36 -0.84 6.40
C SER A 102 -7.04 0.46 5.66
N CYS A 103 -6.25 0.38 4.57
CA CYS A 103 -5.96 1.55 3.75
C CYS A 103 -7.23 2.17 3.15
N VAL A 104 -8.17 1.36 2.65
CA VAL A 104 -9.43 1.84 2.09
C VAL A 104 -10.33 2.43 3.18
N ALA A 105 -10.39 1.81 4.35
CA ALA A 105 -11.16 2.31 5.49
C ALA A 105 -10.69 3.71 5.90
N ASP A 106 -9.38 3.93 6.02
CA ASP A 106 -8.80 5.24 6.35
C ASP A 106 -9.15 6.32 5.31
N VAL A 107 -9.21 5.96 4.03
CA VAL A 107 -9.60 6.89 2.96
C VAL A 107 -11.08 7.22 3.08
N VAL A 108 -11.94 6.22 3.22
CA VAL A 108 -13.40 6.43 3.35
C VAL A 108 -13.72 7.26 4.59
N GLU A 109 -13.05 7.03 5.72
CA GLU A 109 -13.23 7.82 6.94
C GLU A 109 -12.88 9.30 6.71
N LYS A 110 -11.75 9.60 6.05
CA LYS A 110 -11.36 10.98 5.73
C LYS A 110 -12.35 11.66 4.79
N GLU A 111 -12.85 10.95 3.78
CA GLU A 111 -13.87 11.49 2.87
C GLU A 111 -15.19 11.78 3.60
N LEU A 112 -15.64 10.88 4.48
CA LEU A 112 -16.84 11.09 5.27
C LEU A 112 -16.72 12.29 6.23
N GLN A 113 -15.55 12.47 6.85
CA GLN A 113 -15.26 13.66 7.67
C GLN A 113 -15.32 14.95 6.84
N GLY A 114 -14.81 14.93 5.61
CA GLY A 114 -14.92 16.08 4.69
C GLY A 114 -16.36 16.42 4.30
N ILE A 115 -17.23 15.43 4.14
CA ILE A 115 -18.66 15.64 3.82
C ILE A 115 -19.44 16.16 5.03
N GLN A 116 -19.00 15.85 6.26
CA GLN A 116 -19.65 16.31 7.49
C GLN A 116 -19.75 17.85 7.55
N GLU A 117 -18.75 18.56 7.03
CA GLU A 117 -18.77 20.03 6.95
C GLU A 117 -19.85 20.56 6.01
N LEU A 118 -20.23 19.78 4.99
CA LEU A 118 -21.28 20.11 4.01
C LEU A 118 -22.67 19.64 4.46
N SER A 119 -22.75 18.70 5.40
CA SER A 119 -24.01 18.14 5.89
C SER A 119 -24.66 18.94 7.02
N MET A 120 -23.99 20.00 7.49
CA MET A 120 -24.53 20.93 8.48
C MET A 120 -25.53 21.87 7.79
N CYS A 121 -26.80 21.46 7.69
CA CYS A 121 -27.88 22.40 7.35
C CYS A 121 -27.89 23.53 8.40
N PRO A 122 -27.92 24.82 8.00
CA PRO A 122 -28.09 25.90 8.96
C PRO A 122 -29.42 25.69 9.70
N SER A 123 -29.37 25.81 11.03
CA SER A 123 -30.50 25.54 11.93
C SER A 123 -31.75 26.40 11.63
N ASP A 124 -31.61 27.43 10.80
CA ASP A 124 -32.68 28.36 10.42
C ASP A 124 -33.57 27.83 9.28
N GLU A 125 -33.14 26.81 8.53
CA GLU A 125 -33.93 26.21 7.44
C GLU A 125 -34.86 25.08 7.90
N VAL A 126 -34.74 24.63 9.16
CA VAL A 126 -35.64 23.63 9.79
C VAL A 126 -36.50 24.27 10.87
N SER A 127 -37.11 25.42 10.54
CA SER A 127 -38.27 25.93 11.29
C SER A 127 -39.52 25.84 10.42
N ASP A 128 -40.68 25.63 11.02
CA ASP A 128 -41.98 25.59 10.31
C ASP A 128 -42.18 26.82 9.39
N SER A 129 -41.57 27.97 9.74
CA SER A 129 -41.62 29.20 8.96
C SER A 129 -40.84 29.15 7.63
N GLY A 130 -39.79 28.33 7.54
CA GLY A 130 -39.02 28.11 6.31
C GLY A 130 -39.81 27.30 5.28
N PHE A 131 -40.51 26.25 5.72
CA PHE A 131 -41.39 25.44 4.87
C PHE A 131 -42.58 26.21 4.33
N THR A 132 -43.14 27.16 5.10
CA THR A 132 -44.27 27.96 4.63
C THR A 132 -43.86 28.95 3.53
N ARG A 133 -42.62 29.49 3.57
CA ARG A 133 -42.14 30.47 2.59
C ARG A 133 -41.95 29.88 1.19
N PHE A 134 -41.53 28.62 1.10
CA PHE A 134 -41.35 27.93 -0.20
C PHE A 134 -42.69 27.63 -0.89
N LEU A 135 -43.74 27.33 -0.12
CA LEU A 135 -45.06 26.99 -0.64
C LEU A 135 -45.87 28.21 -1.10
N ILE A 136 -45.67 29.38 -0.47
CA ILE A 136 -46.38 30.61 -0.85
C ILE A 136 -45.88 31.14 -2.20
N HIS A 137 -44.59 30.99 -2.51
CA HIS A 137 -44.02 31.54 -3.76
C HIS A 137 -44.36 30.71 -5.02
N HIS A 138 -44.74 29.44 -4.87
CA HIS A 138 -45.18 28.56 -5.97
C HIS A 138 -46.72 28.55 -6.17
N SER A 139 -47.47 29.18 -5.27
CA SER A 139 -48.94 29.20 -5.33
C SER A 139 -49.51 30.53 -5.87
N LEU A 140 -48.65 31.48 -6.26
CA LEU A 140 -49.03 32.78 -6.84
C LEU A 140 -48.68 32.91 -8.34
N ALA A 141 -48.36 31.79 -8.99
CA ALA A 141 -48.21 31.71 -10.45
C ALA A 141 -49.34 30.85 -11.05
N VAL A 142 -50.58 31.33 -10.94
CA VAL A 142 -51.69 30.98 -11.82
C VAL A 142 -52.39 32.27 -12.21
#